data_AF-A0A2C5Y8C6-F1
#
_entry.id   AF-A0A2C5Y8C6-F1
#
_cell.length_a   1.000
_cell.length_b   1.000
_cell.length_c   1.000
_cell.angle_alpha   90.00
_cell.angle_beta   90.00
_cell.angle_gamma   90.00
#
_symmetry.space_group_name_H-M   'P 1'
#
loop_
_entity.id
_entity.type
_entity.pdbx_description
1 polymer ?
#
loop_
_entity_poly.entity_id
_entity_poly.type
_entity_poly.pdbx_seq_one_letter_code
_entity_poly.pdbx_strand_id
1 'polypeptide(L)'
;MAGAAVLVASGGIGGNVDAVRAAWPVDELGPKVPEHFVVGVPAHVDGRMMGIAEAAGARIINRSRMWHYTEGLQNWNPIWPGHGIRVLPGPSSLWLDATGARLPPCLFPGSDTLATLRHICHTGFDYSWFVLDEAILAREFGLSGSEQNPDITGKSLCKLLLGRLLSRKGPVPVQNFRRHGRDFVVRDSLDDLVAGMNELAAERGGPALDAAAVRRTLEARDGQVRNGFCKDAQAMLVRNARSYWPDRLSRVAKPHAILDGKHGPLIAVRLNLLTRKTLGGIETDLRSNAMRADGTTFPGLFAAGEAAGFGGGGVHGHRSLEGTFLGGCIFSGRAAGMAMAEEFKSGGGRV
;
A
#
# COMPACT_ATOMS: atom_id res chain seq x y z
N MET A 1 19.59 28.22 -10.04
CA MET A 1 19.60 27.66 -11.40
C MET A 1 18.87 28.64 -12.29
N ALA A 2 19.49 29.11 -13.37
CA ALA A 2 18.80 29.86 -14.41
C ALA A 2 18.58 28.91 -15.58
N GLY A 3 17.32 28.69 -15.96
CA GLY A 3 16.93 27.85 -17.08
C GLY A 3 15.69 28.44 -17.73
N ALA A 4 15.60 28.36 -19.06
CA ALA A 4 14.44 28.88 -19.80
C ALA A 4 13.13 28.13 -19.46
N ALA A 5 13.25 26.90 -18.95
CA ALA A 5 12.13 26.12 -18.42
C ALA A 5 12.58 25.23 -17.25
N VAL A 6 11.70 25.01 -16.28
CA VAL A 6 11.91 24.19 -15.08
C VAL A 6 10.83 23.11 -15.00
N LEU A 7 11.23 21.85 -14.86
CA LEU A 7 10.32 20.72 -14.64
C LEU A 7 10.40 20.22 -13.20
N VAL A 8 9.26 20.20 -12.50
CA VAL A 8 9.12 19.58 -11.19
C VAL A 8 8.64 18.14 -11.33
N ALA A 9 9.54 17.18 -11.09
CA ALA A 9 9.27 15.73 -11.10
C ALA A 9 9.81 15.05 -9.82
N SER A 10 9.59 15.68 -8.67
CA SER A 10 10.22 15.34 -7.38
C SER A 10 9.49 14.26 -6.56
N GLY A 11 8.38 13.74 -7.05
CA GLY A 11 7.47 12.91 -6.26
C GLY A 11 6.49 13.72 -5.41
N GLY A 12 5.69 13.03 -4.59
CA GLY A 12 4.71 13.64 -3.68
C GLY A 12 5.23 13.82 -2.25
N ILE A 13 4.33 13.83 -1.26
CA ILE A 13 4.65 14.05 0.16
C ILE A 13 4.79 12.76 0.99
N GLY A 14 4.71 11.57 0.38
CA GLY A 14 4.60 10.31 1.12
C GLY A 14 5.73 10.02 2.12
N GLY A 15 6.91 10.64 1.95
CA GLY A 15 8.09 10.48 2.80
C GLY A 15 8.12 11.45 3.97
N ASN A 16 7.22 12.44 3.98
CA ASN A 16 7.08 13.45 5.01
C ASN A 16 5.77 13.22 5.77
N VAL A 17 5.88 12.51 6.90
CA VAL A 17 4.72 12.14 7.74
C VAL A 17 3.97 13.38 8.23
N ASP A 18 4.66 14.47 8.55
CA ASP A 18 4.00 15.69 9.03
C ASP A 18 3.20 16.38 7.92
N ALA A 19 3.72 16.39 6.69
CA ALA A 19 2.96 16.86 5.53
C ALA A 19 1.74 15.96 5.25
N VAL A 20 1.88 14.64 5.39
CA VAL A 20 0.76 13.69 5.25
C VAL A 20 -0.31 13.94 6.31
N ARG A 21 0.09 14.15 7.58
CA ARG A 21 -0.84 14.49 8.67
C ARG A 21 -1.57 15.80 8.42
N ALA A 22 -0.84 16.83 7.98
CA ALA A 22 -1.43 18.13 7.66
C ALA A 22 -2.42 18.07 6.50
N ALA A 23 -2.22 17.15 5.55
CA ALA A 23 -3.10 16.94 4.41
C ALA A 23 -4.19 15.87 4.64
N TRP A 24 -4.26 15.27 5.84
CA TRP A 24 -5.12 14.12 6.10
C TRP A 24 -6.62 14.50 6.07
N PRO A 25 -7.44 13.90 5.17
CA PRO A 25 -8.87 14.20 5.11
C PRO A 25 -9.62 13.49 6.24
N VAL A 26 -9.67 14.10 7.41
CA VAL A 26 -10.43 13.58 8.57
C VAL A 26 -11.91 13.38 8.23
N ASP A 27 -12.51 14.28 7.45
CA ASP A 27 -13.92 14.18 7.06
C ASP A 27 -14.22 12.99 6.13
N GLU A 28 -13.22 12.46 5.42
CA GLU A 28 -13.39 11.31 4.50
C GLU A 28 -12.86 9.99 5.06
N LEU A 29 -11.74 10.02 5.78
CA LEU A 29 -11.01 8.82 6.19
C LEU A 29 -11.36 8.37 7.61
N GLY A 30 -11.70 9.28 8.52
CA GLY A 30 -12.04 8.92 9.90
C GLY A 30 -11.80 10.06 10.88
N PRO A 31 -12.32 9.92 12.10
CA PRO A 31 -12.49 11.04 13.04
C PRO A 31 -11.18 11.65 13.56
N LYS A 32 -10.04 10.99 13.34
CA LYS A 32 -8.72 11.49 13.74
C LYS A 32 -7.65 11.13 12.71
N VAL A 33 -6.59 11.93 12.72
CA VAL A 33 -5.36 11.61 11.98
C VAL A 33 -4.67 10.44 12.69
N PRO A 34 -4.23 9.40 11.94
CA PRO A 34 -3.47 8.29 12.52
C PRO A 34 -2.22 8.75 13.27
N GLU A 35 -1.93 8.09 14.39
CA GLU A 35 -0.79 8.43 15.23
C GLU A 35 0.48 7.79 14.66
N HIS A 36 0.36 6.56 14.16
CA HIS A 36 1.45 5.75 13.65
C HIS A 36 1.34 5.54 12.14
N PHE A 37 2.48 5.71 11.47
CA PHE A 37 2.65 5.41 10.06
C PHE A 37 3.96 4.64 9.86
N VAL A 38 3.98 3.81 8.82
CA VAL A 38 5.24 3.33 8.23
C VAL A 38 5.42 3.97 6.85
N VAL A 39 6.66 4.23 6.44
CA VAL A 39 6.97 5.06 5.28
C VAL A 39 7.41 4.22 4.09
N GLY A 40 6.54 4.10 3.09
CA GLY A 40 6.77 3.24 1.92
C GLY A 40 7.52 3.88 0.75
N VAL A 41 7.91 5.15 0.85
CA VAL A 41 8.71 5.88 -0.15
C VAL A 41 10.07 6.28 0.44
N PRO A 42 11.12 6.50 -0.37
CA PRO A 42 12.36 7.10 0.09
C PRO A 42 12.14 8.46 0.77
N ALA A 43 13.03 8.82 1.71
CA ALA A 43 12.95 10.06 2.48
C ALA A 43 12.95 11.35 1.63
N HIS A 44 13.50 11.32 0.42
CA HIS A 44 13.52 12.48 -0.47
C HIS A 44 12.16 12.78 -1.13
N VAL A 45 11.17 11.88 -1.00
CA VAL A 45 9.80 12.09 -1.50
C VAL A 45 9.01 12.89 -0.45
N ASP A 46 9.46 14.12 -0.19
CA ASP A 46 9.03 14.96 0.94
C ASP A 46 8.04 16.07 0.55
N GLY A 47 7.75 16.19 -0.75
CA GLY A 47 6.89 17.22 -1.34
C GLY A 47 7.45 18.64 -1.31
N ARG A 48 8.74 18.84 -0.98
CA ARG A 48 9.36 20.17 -0.86
C ARG A 48 9.17 21.03 -2.11
N MET A 49 9.33 20.44 -3.30
CA MET A 49 9.19 21.19 -4.55
C MET A 49 7.74 21.59 -4.86
N MET A 50 6.74 20.89 -4.30
CA MET A 50 5.34 21.30 -4.42
C MET A 50 5.09 22.61 -3.66
N GLY A 51 5.61 22.71 -2.43
CA GLY A 51 5.52 23.95 -1.64
C GLY A 51 6.30 25.11 -2.25
N ILE A 52 7.49 24.84 -2.82
CA ILE A 52 8.27 25.87 -3.54
C ILE A 52 7.52 26.36 -4.78
N ALA A 53 6.95 25.45 -5.58
CA ALA A 53 6.17 25.82 -6.76
C ALA A 53 4.94 26.65 -6.38
N GLU A 54 4.24 26.27 -5.31
CA GLU A 54 3.10 27.03 -4.79
C GLU A 54 3.50 28.44 -4.35
N ALA A 55 4.57 28.57 -3.57
CA ALA A 55 5.07 29.87 -3.12
C ALA A 55 5.47 30.78 -4.29
N ALA A 56 5.90 30.21 -5.41
CA ALA A 56 6.18 30.93 -6.66
C ALA A 56 4.90 31.31 -7.45
N GLY A 57 3.73 30.80 -7.06
CA GLY A 57 2.42 31.11 -7.65
C GLY A 57 1.80 29.99 -8.50
N ALA A 58 2.33 28.76 -8.44
CA ALA A 58 1.68 27.60 -9.05
C ALA A 58 0.47 27.15 -8.21
N ARG A 59 -0.58 26.69 -8.87
CA ARG A 59 -1.79 26.20 -8.23
C ARG A 59 -1.61 24.75 -7.80
N ILE A 60 -1.90 24.44 -6.54
CA ILE A 60 -1.98 23.08 -6.02
C ILE A 60 -3.45 22.69 -5.88
N ILE A 61 -3.81 21.51 -6.36
CA ILE A 61 -5.18 20.98 -6.26
C ILE A 61 -5.21 19.62 -5.56
N ASN A 62 -6.38 19.29 -4.99
CA ASN A 62 -6.68 17.97 -4.46
C ASN A 62 -5.71 17.47 -3.37
N ARG A 63 -5.21 18.40 -2.53
CA ARG A 63 -4.21 18.15 -1.48
C ARG A 63 -4.49 16.93 -0.61
N SER A 64 -5.76 16.74 -0.27
CA SER A 64 -6.22 15.66 0.60
C SER A 64 -6.37 14.31 -0.09
N ARG A 65 -6.31 14.25 -1.43
CA ARG A 65 -6.44 12.99 -2.16
C ARG A 65 -5.14 12.22 -2.05
N MET A 66 -5.17 11.15 -1.25
CA MET A 66 -4.02 10.31 -0.97
C MET A 66 -4.33 8.83 -1.24
N TRP A 67 -3.28 8.08 -1.56
CA TRP A 67 -3.34 6.63 -1.76
C TRP A 67 -2.32 5.97 -0.85
N HIS A 68 -2.79 5.55 0.32
CA HIS A 68 -2.03 4.82 1.32
C HIS A 68 -2.42 3.35 1.31
N TYR A 69 -1.50 2.49 1.70
CA TYR A 69 -1.78 1.06 1.85
C TYR A 69 -2.08 0.74 3.31
N THR A 70 -2.83 -0.35 3.51
CA THR A 70 -3.26 -0.77 4.85
C THR A 70 -2.53 -2.02 5.31
N GLU A 71 -1.77 -2.65 4.42
CA GLU A 71 -0.99 -3.87 4.66
C GLU A 71 0.50 -3.55 4.89
N GLY A 72 0.81 -2.51 5.67
CA GLY A 72 2.17 -2.08 5.96
C GLY A 72 2.85 -2.84 7.10
N LEU A 73 4.13 -3.12 6.96
CA LEU A 73 5.00 -3.69 7.98
C LEU A 73 6.11 -2.71 8.32
N GLN A 74 6.51 -2.68 9.60
CA GLN A 74 7.78 -2.08 9.99
C GLN A 74 8.93 -2.89 9.39
N ASN A 75 9.81 -2.24 8.63
CA ASN A 75 10.95 -2.93 8.06
C ASN A 75 11.96 -3.26 9.16
N TRP A 76 12.35 -4.54 9.26
CA TRP A 76 13.38 -4.99 10.20
C TRP A 76 14.79 -4.58 9.77
N ASN A 77 14.99 -4.32 8.47
CA ASN A 77 16.24 -3.82 7.88
C ASN A 77 15.97 -2.56 7.04
N PRO A 78 15.71 -1.42 7.68
CA PRO A 78 15.32 -0.18 7.00
C PRO A 78 16.48 0.42 6.19
N ILE A 79 16.15 1.10 5.09
CA ILE A 79 17.11 1.78 4.21
C ILE A 79 16.99 3.31 4.40
N TRP A 80 15.84 3.78 4.88
CA TRP A 80 15.57 5.16 5.25
C TRP A 80 14.79 5.22 6.58
N PRO A 81 14.75 6.37 7.26
CA PRO A 81 14.00 6.53 8.51
C PRO A 81 12.53 6.16 8.34
N GLY A 82 11.99 5.36 9.28
CA GLY A 82 10.60 4.93 9.25
C GLY A 82 10.23 3.98 8.10
N HIS A 83 11.21 3.40 7.39
CA HIS A 83 10.97 2.54 6.22
C HIS A 83 9.95 1.43 6.54
N GLY A 84 8.84 1.45 5.81
CA GLY A 84 7.80 0.42 5.81
C GLY A 84 7.78 -0.38 4.54
N ILE A 85 7.38 -1.65 4.65
CA ILE A 85 7.19 -2.54 3.49
C ILE A 85 5.72 -2.92 3.39
N ARG A 86 5.15 -2.86 2.18
CA ARG A 86 3.79 -3.33 1.93
C ARG A 86 3.79 -4.83 1.69
N VAL A 87 2.89 -5.55 2.36
CA VAL A 87 2.53 -6.91 1.98
C VAL A 87 1.69 -6.86 0.70
N LEU A 88 1.97 -7.77 -0.21
CA LEU A 88 1.18 -8.05 -1.42
C LEU A 88 0.41 -9.36 -1.15
N PRO A 89 -0.70 -9.32 -0.39
CA PRO A 89 -1.34 -10.53 0.08
C PRO A 89 -2.11 -11.23 -1.05
N GLY A 90 -2.39 -12.51 -0.83
CA GLY A 90 -3.52 -13.20 -1.44
C GLY A 90 -4.77 -13.13 -0.55
N PRO A 91 -5.92 -13.58 -1.05
CA PRO A 91 -7.21 -13.33 -0.41
C PRO A 91 -7.51 -14.22 0.81
N SER A 92 -6.63 -15.16 1.20
CA SER A 92 -7.00 -16.24 2.12
C SER A 92 -6.92 -15.89 3.61
N SER A 93 -6.09 -14.90 3.98
CA SER A 93 -5.90 -14.47 5.38
C SER A 93 -7.18 -13.88 5.95
N LEU A 94 -7.55 -14.23 7.19
CA LEU A 94 -8.62 -13.54 7.90
C LEU A 94 -8.14 -12.13 8.25
N TRP A 95 -8.93 -11.10 7.93
CA TRP A 95 -8.61 -9.72 8.27
C TRP A 95 -9.51 -9.24 9.40
N LEU A 96 -8.90 -8.89 10.53
CA LEU A 96 -9.57 -8.28 11.68
C LEU A 96 -9.14 -6.82 11.82
N ASP A 97 -10.03 -5.97 12.29
CA ASP A 97 -9.67 -4.62 12.73
C ASP A 97 -8.94 -4.69 14.09
N ALA A 98 -8.53 -3.55 14.62
CA ALA A 98 -7.83 -3.47 15.91
C ALA A 98 -8.63 -4.05 17.08
N THR A 99 -9.98 -4.07 17.00
CA THR A 99 -10.90 -4.58 18.03
C THR A 99 -11.11 -6.10 17.93
N GLY A 100 -10.60 -6.75 16.89
CA GLY A 100 -10.79 -8.17 16.63
C GLY A 100 -12.03 -8.49 15.83
N ALA A 101 -12.78 -7.50 15.37
CA ALA A 101 -13.91 -7.70 14.48
C ALA A 101 -13.41 -7.97 13.06
N ARG A 102 -14.00 -8.96 12.38
CA ARG A 102 -13.69 -9.22 10.97
C ARG A 102 -14.11 -8.03 10.12
N LEU A 103 -13.25 -7.61 9.21
CA LEU A 103 -13.60 -6.58 8.24
C LEU A 103 -14.84 -7.01 7.42
N PRO A 104 -15.75 -6.08 7.10
CA PRO A 104 -16.99 -6.39 6.40
C PRO A 104 -16.73 -6.93 4.98
N PRO A 105 -17.74 -7.58 4.37
CA PRO A 105 -17.63 -8.07 3.00
C PRO A 105 -17.11 -7.02 2.01
N CYS A 106 -16.30 -7.47 1.06
CA CYS A 106 -15.57 -6.68 0.06
C CYS A 106 -14.31 -5.95 0.59
N LEU A 107 -14.06 -5.92 1.90
CA LEU A 107 -12.81 -5.43 2.49
C LEU A 107 -11.85 -6.59 2.80
N PHE A 108 -11.52 -7.35 1.74
CA PHE A 108 -10.63 -8.50 1.83
C PHE A 108 -9.20 -8.12 1.40
N PRO A 109 -8.19 -8.93 1.75
CA PRO A 109 -6.82 -8.70 1.32
C PRO A 109 -6.74 -8.51 -0.21
N GLY A 110 -6.10 -7.42 -0.66
CA GLY A 110 -5.95 -7.12 -2.09
C GLY A 110 -7.21 -6.63 -2.81
N SER A 111 -8.28 -6.28 -2.08
CA SER A 111 -9.51 -5.69 -2.64
C SER A 111 -9.45 -4.15 -2.64
N ASP A 112 -10.42 -3.46 -2.03
CA ASP A 112 -10.53 -2.00 -2.04
C ASP A 112 -9.71 -1.34 -0.93
N THR A 113 -8.48 -0.94 -1.26
CA THR A 113 -7.57 -0.30 -0.30
C THR A 113 -8.15 0.96 0.34
N LEU A 114 -8.85 1.82 -0.40
CA LEU A 114 -9.35 3.08 0.15
C LEU A 114 -10.54 2.83 1.08
N ALA A 115 -11.44 1.89 0.74
CA ALA A 115 -12.52 1.52 1.64
C ALA A 115 -11.99 0.81 2.90
N THR A 116 -10.95 -0.04 2.78
CA THR A 116 -10.30 -0.65 3.94
C THR A 116 -9.63 0.41 4.82
N LEU A 117 -8.93 1.38 4.23
CA LEU A 117 -8.31 2.49 4.95
C LEU A 117 -9.36 3.28 5.76
N ARG A 118 -10.48 3.62 5.11
CA ARG A 118 -11.61 4.28 5.78
C ARG A 118 -12.11 3.45 6.94
N HIS A 119 -12.39 2.16 6.72
CA HIS A 119 -12.90 1.29 7.76
C HIS A 119 -11.97 1.24 8.98
N ILE A 120 -10.67 1.00 8.76
CA ILE A 120 -9.67 0.96 9.83
C ILE A 120 -9.65 2.28 10.61
N CYS A 121 -9.54 3.41 9.92
CA CYS A 121 -9.47 4.72 10.59
C CYS A 121 -10.76 5.05 11.36
N HIS A 122 -11.94 4.62 10.89
CA HIS A 122 -13.21 4.81 11.60
C HIS A 122 -13.32 3.99 12.89
N THR A 123 -12.52 2.92 13.05
CA THR A 123 -12.43 2.21 14.34
C THR A 123 -11.74 3.04 15.43
N GLY A 124 -11.10 4.15 15.08
CA GLY A 124 -10.29 4.96 15.99
C GLY A 124 -8.86 4.43 16.17
N PHE A 125 -8.44 3.44 15.38
CA PHE A 125 -7.11 2.86 15.40
C PHE A 125 -6.41 2.97 14.04
N ASP A 126 -5.09 2.82 14.04
CA ASP A 126 -4.21 2.95 12.88
C ASP A 126 -3.49 1.64 12.50
N TYR A 127 -4.07 0.52 12.94
CA TYR A 127 -3.59 -0.80 12.61
C TYR A 127 -4.74 -1.81 12.50
N SER A 128 -4.42 -2.97 11.94
CA SER A 128 -5.34 -4.11 11.79
C SER A 128 -4.54 -5.41 11.88
N TRP A 129 -5.20 -6.56 11.78
CA TRP A 129 -4.57 -7.87 11.89
C TRP A 129 -4.89 -8.75 10.68
N PHE A 130 -3.85 -9.31 10.08
CA PHE A 130 -4.02 -10.59 9.40
C PHE A 130 -3.86 -11.73 10.40
N VAL A 131 -4.76 -12.70 10.34
CA VAL A 131 -4.66 -13.98 11.03
C VAL A 131 -4.68 -15.09 9.96
N LEU A 132 -3.64 -15.92 9.97
CA LEU A 132 -3.37 -16.92 8.96
C LEU A 132 -2.49 -18.05 9.52
N ASP A 133 -2.10 -18.98 8.66
CA ASP A 133 -1.17 -20.06 8.96
C ASP A 133 0.08 -20.00 8.04
N GLU A 134 1.06 -20.87 8.32
CA GLU A 134 2.29 -20.98 7.55
C GLU A 134 2.04 -21.29 6.07
N ALA A 135 1.05 -22.13 5.75
CA ALA A 135 0.77 -22.52 4.37
C ALA A 135 0.21 -21.36 3.54
N ILE A 136 -0.63 -20.51 4.15
CA ILE A 136 -1.08 -19.24 3.55
C ILE A 136 0.10 -18.28 3.44
N LEU A 137 0.88 -18.06 4.50
CA LEU A 137 2.00 -17.12 4.51
C LEU A 137 3.00 -17.46 3.39
N ALA A 138 3.42 -18.72 3.32
CA ALA A 138 4.42 -19.19 2.36
C ALA A 138 4.02 -18.96 0.90
N ARG A 139 2.72 -18.94 0.61
CA ARG A 139 2.19 -18.88 -0.76
C ARG A 139 1.70 -17.49 -1.15
N GLU A 140 1.05 -16.81 -0.22
CA GLU A 140 0.29 -15.58 -0.48
C GLU A 140 0.97 -14.30 -0.01
N PHE A 141 1.99 -14.35 0.85
CA PHE A 141 2.71 -13.14 1.24
C PHE A 141 3.82 -12.83 0.21
N GLY A 142 3.55 -11.86 -0.65
CA GLY A 142 4.62 -11.12 -1.34
C GLY A 142 5.04 -9.89 -0.53
N LEU A 143 6.28 -9.44 -0.68
CA LEU A 143 6.75 -8.18 -0.10
C LEU A 143 7.12 -7.20 -1.21
N SER A 144 6.65 -5.97 -1.11
CA SER A 144 7.01 -4.90 -2.06
C SER A 144 8.45 -4.43 -1.82
N GLY A 145 9.16 -4.03 -2.87
CA GLY A 145 10.53 -3.51 -2.78
C GLY A 145 11.49 -4.35 -3.62
N SER A 146 12.29 -3.71 -4.47
CA SER A 146 13.26 -4.40 -5.34
C SER A 146 14.34 -5.14 -4.53
N GLU A 147 14.68 -4.60 -3.36
CA GLU A 147 15.59 -5.18 -2.38
C GLU A 147 15.03 -6.48 -1.75
N GLN A 148 13.70 -6.59 -1.65
CA GLN A 148 13.02 -7.81 -1.20
C GLN A 148 12.75 -8.78 -2.34
N ASN A 149 13.16 -8.46 -3.57
CA ASN A 149 12.96 -9.31 -4.75
C ASN A 149 14.26 -9.44 -5.56
N PRO A 150 15.36 -9.96 -4.96
CA PRO A 150 16.67 -10.05 -5.61
C PRO A 150 16.62 -10.88 -6.90
N ASP A 151 15.73 -11.86 -7.00
CA ASP A 151 15.56 -12.70 -8.20
C ASP A 151 14.95 -11.95 -9.40
N ILE A 152 14.11 -10.93 -9.15
CA ILE A 152 13.57 -10.04 -10.20
C ILE A 152 14.67 -9.07 -10.64
N THR A 153 15.39 -8.51 -9.67
CA THR A 153 16.51 -7.58 -9.90
C THR A 153 17.65 -8.26 -10.68
N GLY A 154 17.89 -9.56 -10.44
CA GLY A 154 18.84 -10.39 -11.19
C GLY A 154 18.33 -10.94 -12.53
N LYS A 155 17.16 -10.51 -13.02
CA LYS A 155 16.52 -10.95 -14.29
C LYS A 155 16.32 -12.47 -14.40
N SER A 156 16.21 -13.19 -13.28
CA SER A 156 16.06 -14.65 -13.29
C SER A 156 14.63 -15.08 -12.97
N LEU A 157 13.72 -14.82 -13.91
CA LEU A 157 12.29 -15.17 -13.80
C LEU A 157 12.06 -16.66 -13.53
N CYS A 158 12.89 -17.54 -14.10
CA CYS A 158 12.84 -18.99 -13.83
C CYS A 158 13.19 -19.34 -12.37
N LYS A 159 14.19 -18.69 -11.75
CA LYS A 159 14.53 -18.93 -10.34
C LYS A 159 13.45 -18.44 -9.39
N LEU A 160 12.81 -17.30 -9.71
CA LEU A 160 11.66 -16.79 -8.96
C LEU A 160 10.48 -17.78 -8.98
N LEU A 161 10.15 -18.31 -10.15
CA LEU A 161 9.07 -19.29 -10.31
C LEU A 161 9.39 -20.62 -9.63
N LEU A 162 10.60 -21.18 -9.82
CA LEU A 162 11.02 -22.40 -9.16
C LEU A 162 11.11 -22.23 -7.63
N GLY A 163 11.66 -21.12 -7.14
CA GLY A 163 11.80 -20.84 -5.71
C GLY A 163 10.46 -20.72 -4.99
N ARG A 164 9.47 -20.07 -5.61
CA ARG A 164 8.09 -19.99 -5.09
C ARG A 164 7.35 -21.33 -5.13
N LEU A 165 7.61 -22.16 -6.14
CA LEU A 165 6.96 -23.47 -6.29
C LEU A 165 7.57 -24.56 -5.40
N LEU A 166 8.88 -24.48 -5.11
CA LEU A 166 9.61 -25.52 -4.38
C LEU A 166 9.78 -25.22 -2.89
N SER A 167 9.68 -23.96 -2.44
CA SER A 167 9.84 -23.61 -1.03
C SER A 167 8.53 -23.79 -0.25
N ARG A 168 8.50 -24.78 0.66
CA ARG A 168 7.39 -24.97 1.61
C ARG A 168 7.30 -23.82 2.64
N LYS A 169 8.38 -23.05 2.82
CA LYS A 169 8.48 -21.92 3.77
C LYS A 169 8.31 -20.55 3.11
N GLY A 170 7.96 -20.52 1.82
CA GLY A 170 7.83 -19.28 1.05
C GLY A 170 9.16 -18.58 0.76
N PRO A 171 9.11 -17.34 0.23
CA PRO A 171 10.31 -16.56 -0.12
C PRO A 171 11.19 -16.24 1.09
N VAL A 172 12.51 -16.25 0.92
CA VAL A 172 13.49 -15.90 1.98
C VAL A 172 13.20 -14.54 2.65
N PRO A 173 12.84 -13.48 1.91
CA PRO A 173 12.43 -12.21 2.52
C PRO A 173 11.29 -12.34 3.53
N VAL A 174 10.26 -13.13 3.20
CA VAL A 174 9.11 -13.37 4.09
C VAL A 174 9.54 -14.12 5.34
N GLN A 175 10.42 -15.11 5.21
CA GLN A 175 10.99 -15.83 6.36
C GLN A 175 11.79 -14.90 7.27
N ASN A 176 12.56 -13.96 6.71
CA ASN A 176 13.31 -12.97 7.48
C ASN A 176 12.37 -12.02 8.23
N PHE A 177 11.31 -11.54 7.58
CA PHE A 177 10.28 -10.73 8.24
C PHE A 177 9.56 -11.50 9.35
N ARG A 178 9.26 -12.77 9.15
CA ARG A 178 8.70 -13.61 10.21
C ARG A 178 9.65 -13.76 11.40
N ARG A 179 10.97 -13.86 11.16
CA ARG A 179 11.97 -14.07 12.21
C ARG A 179 12.34 -12.80 12.97
N HIS A 180 12.41 -11.66 12.27
CA HIS A 180 12.97 -10.42 12.79
C HIS A 180 11.96 -9.26 12.85
N GLY A 181 10.84 -9.38 12.15
CA GLY A 181 9.82 -8.35 12.07
C GLY A 181 9.03 -8.24 13.38
N ARG A 182 8.98 -7.02 13.92
CA ARG A 182 8.28 -6.70 15.17
C ARG A 182 6.77 -6.94 15.09
N ASP A 183 6.19 -6.88 13.89
CA ASP A 183 4.75 -6.99 13.70
C ASP A 183 4.24 -8.44 13.62
N PHE A 184 5.10 -9.46 13.71
CA PHE A 184 4.73 -10.86 13.61
C PHE A 184 4.57 -11.53 14.97
N VAL A 185 3.45 -12.23 15.17
CA VAL A 185 3.22 -13.15 16.27
C VAL A 185 3.05 -14.54 15.68
N VAL A 186 3.86 -15.50 16.12
CA VAL A 186 3.83 -16.89 15.64
C VAL A 186 3.66 -17.80 16.85
N ARG A 187 2.62 -18.64 16.84
CA ARG A 187 2.26 -19.54 17.95
C ARG A 187 1.62 -20.83 17.43
N ASP A 188 1.68 -21.88 18.23
CA ASP A 188 1.10 -23.18 17.88
C ASP A 188 -0.37 -23.32 18.31
N SER A 189 -0.85 -22.43 19.19
CA SER A 189 -2.24 -22.40 19.65
C SER A 189 -2.87 -21.02 19.41
N LEU A 190 -4.20 -21.00 19.26
CA LEU A 190 -4.93 -19.74 19.05
C LEU A 190 -4.92 -18.86 20.29
N ASP A 191 -5.00 -19.45 21.48
CA ASP A 191 -5.07 -18.67 22.73
C ASP A 191 -3.74 -17.95 22.98
N ASP A 192 -2.60 -18.63 22.73
CA ASP A 192 -1.27 -18.00 22.79
C ASP A 192 -1.09 -16.95 21.68
N LEU A 193 -1.68 -17.19 20.49
CA LEU A 193 -1.63 -16.25 19.38
C LEU A 193 -2.31 -14.93 19.77
N VAL A 194 -3.52 -15.03 20.32
CA VAL A 194 -4.29 -13.86 20.77
C VAL A 194 -3.61 -13.16 21.94
N ALA A 195 -3.00 -13.91 22.86
CA ALA A 195 -2.17 -13.32 23.92
C ALA A 195 -1.02 -12.46 23.34
N GLY A 196 -0.28 -12.99 22.36
CA GLY A 196 0.77 -12.23 21.68
C GLY A 196 0.26 -11.05 20.85
N MET A 197 -0.93 -11.17 20.24
CA MET A 197 -1.59 -10.03 19.59
C MET A 197 -1.93 -8.92 20.60
N ASN A 198 -2.38 -9.29 21.80
CA ASN A 198 -2.69 -8.35 22.88
C ASN A 198 -1.44 -7.66 23.45
N GLU A 199 -0.31 -8.38 23.56
CA GLU A 199 0.98 -7.77 23.91
C GLU A 199 1.35 -6.64 22.93
N LEU A 200 1.24 -6.90 21.63
CA LEU A 200 1.53 -5.91 20.59
C LEU A 200 0.47 -4.79 20.49
N ALA A 201 -0.80 -5.09 20.78
CA ALA A 201 -1.87 -4.09 20.83
C ALA A 201 -1.63 -3.09 21.98
N ALA A 202 -1.22 -3.60 23.15
CA ALA A 202 -0.95 -2.78 24.34
C ALA A 202 0.16 -1.75 24.11
N GLU A 203 1.16 -2.03 23.25
CA GLU A 203 2.20 -1.07 22.88
C GLU A 203 1.65 0.25 22.31
N ARG A 204 0.44 0.23 21.72
CA ARG A 204 -0.23 1.38 21.11
C ARG A 204 -1.51 1.79 21.85
N GLY A 205 -1.71 1.31 23.07
CA GLY A 205 -2.96 1.51 23.80
C GLY A 205 -4.18 0.92 23.09
N GLY A 206 -3.98 -0.13 22.28
CA GLY A 206 -5.03 -0.83 21.57
C GLY A 206 -5.93 -1.66 22.49
N PRO A 207 -7.12 -2.07 22.02
CA PRO A 207 -8.06 -2.84 22.81
C PRO A 207 -7.56 -4.28 22.99
N ALA A 208 -7.91 -4.89 24.12
CA ALA A 208 -7.66 -6.31 24.33
C ALA A 208 -8.65 -7.14 23.51
N LEU A 209 -8.12 -8.06 22.73
CA LEU A 209 -8.87 -9.03 21.92
C LEU A 209 -9.37 -10.19 22.80
N ASP A 210 -10.62 -10.57 22.61
CA ASP A 210 -11.22 -11.77 23.20
C ASP A 210 -10.90 -13.00 22.34
N ALA A 211 -10.12 -13.93 22.89
CA ALA A 211 -9.75 -15.17 22.20
C ALA A 211 -10.97 -16.02 21.79
N ALA A 212 -12.03 -16.03 22.59
CA ALA A 212 -13.25 -16.76 22.26
C ALA A 212 -13.98 -16.12 21.07
N ALA A 213 -14.01 -14.78 20.98
CA ALA A 213 -14.56 -14.08 19.83
C ALA A 213 -13.77 -14.34 18.55
N VAL A 214 -12.44 -14.23 18.60
CA VAL A 214 -11.55 -14.50 17.46
C VAL A 214 -11.71 -15.96 16.99
N ARG A 215 -11.80 -16.91 17.93
CA ARG A 215 -12.05 -18.33 17.64
C ARG A 215 -13.35 -18.54 16.87
N ARG A 216 -14.47 -17.96 17.35
CA ARG A 216 -15.77 -18.07 16.67
C ARG A 216 -15.69 -17.56 15.23
N THR A 217 -14.98 -16.45 14.99
CA THR A 217 -14.80 -15.89 13.65
C THR A 217 -13.97 -16.82 12.74
N LEU A 218 -12.87 -17.37 13.25
CA LEU A 218 -12.04 -18.33 12.52
C LEU A 218 -12.80 -19.62 12.18
N GLU A 219 -13.50 -20.20 13.15
CA GLU A 219 -14.31 -21.41 12.95
C GLU A 219 -15.43 -21.18 11.93
N ALA A 220 -16.10 -20.03 12.00
CA ALA A 220 -17.12 -19.64 11.01
C ALA A 220 -16.53 -19.56 9.61
N ARG A 221 -15.36 -18.92 9.44
CA ARG A 221 -14.64 -18.83 8.16
C ARG A 221 -14.18 -20.20 7.66
N ASP A 222 -13.61 -21.02 8.53
CA ASP A 222 -13.08 -22.35 8.18
C ASP A 222 -14.19 -23.33 7.79
N GLY A 223 -15.37 -23.20 8.39
CA GLY A 223 -16.57 -23.92 7.98
C GLY A 223 -16.95 -23.65 6.51
N GLN A 224 -16.73 -22.43 6.00
CA GLN A 224 -17.06 -22.06 4.62
C GLN A 224 -16.13 -22.71 3.60
N VAL A 225 -14.87 -22.92 3.96
CA VAL A 225 -13.89 -23.51 3.05
C VAL A 225 -14.20 -24.97 2.74
N ARG A 226 -14.72 -25.71 3.72
CA ARG A 226 -15.12 -27.12 3.55
C ARG A 226 -16.44 -27.30 2.78
N ASN A 227 -17.23 -26.23 2.63
CA ASN A 227 -18.52 -26.29 1.98
C ASN A 227 -18.44 -25.92 0.49
N GLY A 228 -18.71 -26.89 -0.39
CA GLY A 228 -18.74 -26.66 -1.85
C GLY A 228 -19.68 -25.55 -2.29
N PHE A 229 -20.76 -25.29 -1.55
CA PHE A 229 -21.72 -24.21 -1.78
C PHE A 229 -21.70 -23.22 -0.60
N CYS A 230 -20.83 -22.20 -0.66
CA CYS A 230 -20.73 -21.17 0.38
C CYS A 230 -21.25 -19.82 -0.13
N LYS A 231 -21.77 -18.99 0.78
CA LYS A 231 -22.15 -17.59 0.50
C LYS A 231 -21.25 -16.58 1.21
N ASP A 232 -20.18 -17.05 1.87
CA ASP A 232 -19.15 -16.16 2.39
C ASP A 232 -18.35 -15.55 1.23
N ALA A 233 -18.39 -14.22 1.15
CA ALA A 233 -17.81 -13.48 0.05
C ALA A 233 -16.27 -13.63 -0.04
N GLN A 234 -15.57 -13.85 1.08
CA GLN A 234 -14.13 -14.11 1.06
C GLN A 234 -13.83 -15.49 0.47
N ALA A 235 -14.56 -16.53 0.91
CA ALA A 235 -14.40 -17.88 0.37
C ALA A 235 -14.72 -17.92 -1.13
N MET A 236 -15.74 -17.18 -1.58
CA MET A 236 -16.03 -16.98 -3.00
C MET A 236 -14.88 -16.27 -3.74
N LEU A 237 -14.30 -15.22 -3.16
CA LEU A 237 -13.14 -14.51 -3.72
C LEU A 237 -11.93 -15.44 -3.87
N VAL A 238 -11.60 -16.23 -2.85
CA VAL A 238 -10.50 -17.19 -2.90
C VAL A 238 -10.72 -18.20 -4.02
N ARG A 239 -11.94 -18.73 -4.18
CA ARG A 239 -12.30 -19.65 -5.28
C ARG A 239 -12.18 -18.99 -6.64
N ASN A 240 -12.66 -17.75 -6.77
CA ASN A 240 -12.55 -16.98 -8.00
C ASN A 240 -11.09 -16.70 -8.37
N ALA A 241 -10.24 -16.28 -7.42
CA ALA A 241 -8.82 -16.07 -7.66
C ALA A 241 -8.12 -17.37 -8.13
N ARG A 242 -8.51 -18.51 -7.59
CA ARG A 242 -8.02 -19.83 -8.02
C ARG A 242 -8.59 -20.31 -9.36
N SER A 243 -9.63 -19.68 -9.92
CA SER A 243 -10.09 -20.00 -11.27
C SER A 243 -9.06 -19.59 -12.33
N TYR A 244 -8.24 -18.59 -12.02
CA TYR A 244 -7.11 -18.19 -12.85
C TYR A 244 -5.92 -19.13 -12.63
N TRP A 245 -5.57 -19.90 -13.66
CA TRP A 245 -4.62 -21.01 -13.52
C TRP A 245 -3.22 -20.61 -13.01
N PRO A 246 -2.62 -19.46 -13.39
CA PRO A 246 -1.30 -19.06 -12.88
C PRO A 246 -1.35 -18.76 -11.39
N ASP A 247 -2.37 -18.04 -10.94
CA ASP A 247 -2.58 -17.72 -9.52
C ASP A 247 -2.86 -18.97 -8.70
N ARG A 248 -3.67 -19.88 -9.24
CA ARG A 248 -3.95 -21.19 -8.62
C ARG A 248 -2.68 -21.97 -8.30
N LEU A 249 -1.70 -21.94 -9.22
CA LEU A 249 -0.45 -22.70 -9.11
C LEU A 249 0.63 -21.97 -8.32
N SER A 250 0.70 -20.65 -8.37
CA SER A 250 1.85 -19.90 -7.88
C SER A 250 1.58 -18.92 -6.74
N ARG A 251 0.35 -18.39 -6.62
CA ARG A 251 0.07 -17.23 -5.76
C ARG A 251 -0.95 -17.50 -4.68
N VAL A 252 -2.03 -18.20 -4.99
CA VAL A 252 -3.15 -18.40 -4.05
C VAL A 252 -2.98 -19.77 -3.39
N ALA A 253 -3.16 -19.83 -2.07
CA ALA A 253 -3.13 -21.05 -1.28
C ALA A 253 -4.31 -21.96 -1.66
N LYS A 254 -4.13 -23.27 -1.52
CA LYS A 254 -5.28 -24.19 -1.63
C LYS A 254 -6.22 -23.89 -0.46
N PRO A 255 -7.54 -23.77 -0.66
CA PRO A 255 -8.44 -23.48 0.45
C PRO A 255 -8.35 -24.60 1.49
N HIS A 256 -8.05 -24.23 2.73
CA HIS A 256 -8.06 -25.10 3.91
C HIS A 256 -8.52 -24.31 5.14
N ALA A 257 -8.75 -25.01 6.25
CA ALA A 257 -9.04 -24.41 7.53
C ALA A 257 -7.75 -23.85 8.15
N ILE A 258 -7.76 -22.59 8.57
CA ILE A 258 -6.62 -21.94 9.24
C ILE A 258 -6.29 -22.65 10.56
N LEU A 259 -7.32 -23.14 11.26
CA LEU A 259 -7.18 -23.87 12.52
C LEU A 259 -6.72 -25.34 12.35
N ASP A 260 -6.48 -25.82 11.12
CA ASP A 260 -5.91 -27.16 10.92
C ASP A 260 -4.39 -27.12 11.15
N GLY A 261 -3.95 -27.71 12.27
CA GLY A 261 -2.54 -27.73 12.69
C GLY A 261 -1.56 -28.35 11.66
N LYS A 262 -2.04 -29.08 10.65
CA LYS A 262 -1.19 -29.56 9.53
C LYS A 262 -0.62 -28.43 8.67
N HIS A 263 -1.26 -27.26 8.71
CA HIS A 263 -0.88 -26.07 7.96
C HIS A 263 -0.16 -25.02 8.81
N GLY A 264 -0.04 -25.27 10.12
CA GLY A 264 0.55 -24.35 11.08
C GLY A 264 2.07 -24.18 10.99
N PRO A 265 2.67 -23.35 11.87
CA PRO A 265 2.03 -22.67 13.02
C PRO A 265 1.03 -21.58 12.62
N LEU A 266 0.23 -21.12 13.59
CA LEU A 266 -0.62 -19.94 13.43
C LEU A 266 0.22 -18.67 13.47
N ILE A 267 -0.22 -17.69 12.69
CA ILE A 267 0.49 -16.43 12.49
C ILE A 267 -0.52 -15.29 12.54
N ALA A 268 -0.21 -14.27 13.34
CA ALA A 268 -0.88 -12.99 13.31
C ALA A 268 0.13 -11.91 12.92
N VAL A 269 -0.30 -10.98 12.07
CA VAL A 269 0.54 -9.88 11.58
C VAL A 269 -0.17 -8.57 11.84
N ARG A 270 0.43 -7.69 12.65
CA ARG A 270 -0.04 -6.32 12.86
C ARG A 270 0.24 -5.50 11.61
N LEU A 271 -0.79 -5.14 10.87
CA LEU A 271 -0.70 -4.34 9.67
C LEU A 271 -0.83 -2.86 10.02
N ASN A 272 0.06 -2.04 9.47
CA ASN A 272 0.17 -0.61 9.70
C ASN A 272 -0.32 0.17 8.48
N LEU A 273 -0.79 1.40 8.70
CA LEU A 273 -0.99 2.33 7.60
C LEU A 273 0.36 2.74 7.01
N LEU A 274 0.50 2.52 5.71
CA LEU A 274 1.74 2.76 4.98
C LEU A 274 1.58 3.96 4.05
N THR A 275 2.33 5.03 4.33
CA THR A 275 2.34 6.21 3.47
C THR A 275 2.96 5.84 2.13
N ARG A 276 2.37 6.37 1.04
CA ARG A 276 2.84 5.98 -0.29
C ARG A 276 2.70 7.07 -1.33
N LYS A 277 1.47 7.49 -1.65
CA LYS A 277 1.25 8.39 -2.78
C LYS A 277 0.28 9.51 -2.47
N THR A 278 0.50 10.65 -3.11
CA THR A 278 -0.52 11.71 -3.24
C THR A 278 -1.07 11.76 -4.65
N LEU A 279 -2.40 11.83 -4.75
CA LEU A 279 -3.12 11.90 -6.02
C LEU A 279 -3.38 13.35 -6.45
N GLY A 280 -3.37 14.29 -5.50
CA GLY A 280 -3.26 15.72 -5.78
C GLY A 280 -1.84 16.16 -6.07
N GLY A 281 -1.69 17.41 -6.49
CA GLY A 281 -0.40 17.97 -6.84
C GLY A 281 -0.49 19.34 -7.50
N ILE A 282 0.60 19.76 -8.12
CA ILE A 282 0.65 20.92 -9.01
C ILE A 282 -0.34 20.67 -10.15
N GLU A 283 -1.29 21.59 -10.34
CA GLU A 283 -2.22 21.53 -11.46
C GLU A 283 -1.47 21.80 -12.76
N THR A 284 -1.76 21.00 -13.79
CA THR A 284 -1.15 21.15 -15.11
C THR A 284 -2.18 21.09 -16.22
N ASP A 285 -1.88 21.75 -17.33
CA ASP A 285 -2.58 21.49 -18.59
C ASP A 285 -2.17 20.13 -19.21
N LEU A 286 -2.73 19.80 -20.38
CA LEU A 286 -2.41 18.56 -21.11
C LEU A 286 -0.97 18.53 -21.67
N ARG A 287 -0.27 19.66 -21.66
CA ARG A 287 1.13 19.80 -22.07
C ARG A 287 2.07 19.81 -20.86
N SER A 288 1.55 19.53 -19.66
CA SER A 288 2.26 19.53 -18.38
C SER A 288 2.77 20.91 -17.93
N ASN A 289 2.28 22.02 -18.51
CA ASN A 289 2.55 23.36 -17.98
C ASN A 289 1.86 23.49 -16.63
N ALA A 290 2.56 23.97 -15.62
CA ALA A 290 1.95 24.31 -14.34
C ALA A 290 0.92 25.44 -14.55
N MET A 291 -0.19 25.38 -13.81
CA MET A 291 -1.25 26.38 -13.87
C MET A 291 -1.15 27.35 -12.70
N ARG A 292 -1.62 28.58 -12.90
CA ARG A 292 -1.81 29.60 -11.86
C ARG A 292 -3.22 29.55 -11.27
N ALA A 293 -3.43 30.29 -10.18
CA ALA A 293 -4.71 30.40 -9.50
C ALA A 293 -5.86 30.92 -10.39
N ASP A 294 -5.54 31.80 -11.32
CA ASP A 294 -6.45 32.42 -12.28
C ASP A 294 -6.76 31.54 -13.51
N GLY A 295 -6.16 30.34 -13.58
CA GLY A 295 -6.35 29.40 -14.69
C GLY A 295 -5.47 29.67 -15.89
N THR A 296 -4.53 30.62 -15.85
CA THR A 296 -3.52 30.76 -16.91
C THR A 296 -2.38 29.77 -16.71
N THR A 297 -1.62 29.50 -17.77
CA THR A 297 -0.35 28.78 -17.63
C THR A 297 0.66 29.60 -16.82
N PHE A 298 1.60 28.93 -16.19
CA PHE A 298 2.78 29.50 -15.54
C PHE A 298 3.95 29.34 -16.52
N PRO A 299 4.31 30.39 -17.30
CA PRO A 299 5.35 30.27 -18.33
C PRO A 299 6.68 29.79 -17.76
N GLY A 300 7.34 28.88 -18.45
CA GLY A 300 8.60 28.28 -18.02
C GLY A 300 8.53 27.33 -16.82
N LEU A 301 7.35 27.01 -16.28
CA LEU A 301 7.19 26.04 -15.19
C LEU A 301 6.32 24.85 -15.61
N PHE A 302 6.86 23.65 -15.42
CA PHE A 302 6.22 22.38 -15.75
C PHE A 302 6.21 21.46 -14.54
N ALA A 303 5.28 20.52 -14.50
CA ALA A 303 5.26 19.48 -13.47
C ALA A 303 4.86 18.12 -14.06
N ALA A 304 5.39 17.03 -13.50
CA ALA A 304 5.13 15.67 -13.97
C ALA A 304 5.17 14.64 -12.84
N GLY A 305 4.60 13.46 -13.10
CA GLY A 305 4.50 12.37 -12.15
C GLY A 305 3.72 12.77 -10.90
N GLU A 306 4.06 12.18 -9.76
CA GLU A 306 3.33 12.39 -8.51
C GLU A 306 3.31 13.85 -8.02
N ALA A 307 4.34 14.64 -8.34
CA ALA A 307 4.36 16.07 -8.02
C ALA A 307 3.21 16.84 -8.69
N ALA A 308 2.74 16.34 -9.84
CA ALA A 308 1.58 16.80 -10.58
C ALA A 308 0.38 15.84 -10.42
N GLY A 309 0.29 15.06 -9.35
CA GLY A 309 -0.78 14.07 -9.16
C GLY A 309 -0.96 13.09 -10.33
N PHE A 310 0.15 12.70 -10.95
CA PHE A 310 0.25 11.81 -12.10
C PHE A 310 -0.34 12.34 -13.43
N GLY A 311 -0.59 13.65 -13.53
CA GLY A 311 -1.01 14.31 -14.78
C GLY A 311 -2.02 15.45 -14.59
N GLY A 312 -1.70 16.42 -13.74
CA GLY A 312 -2.53 17.59 -13.48
C GLY A 312 -3.42 17.47 -12.24
N GLY A 313 -3.04 16.67 -11.26
CA GLY A 313 -3.65 16.64 -9.92
C GLY A 313 -5.00 15.93 -9.83
N GLY A 314 -5.53 15.38 -10.93
CA GLY A 314 -6.90 14.86 -11.00
C GLY A 314 -7.08 13.53 -11.73
N VAL A 315 -6.04 12.99 -12.39
CA VAL A 315 -6.15 11.81 -13.29
C VAL A 315 -6.74 10.58 -12.60
N HIS A 316 -6.42 10.37 -11.33
CA HIS A 316 -6.91 9.23 -10.55
C HIS A 316 -8.18 9.51 -9.74
N GLY A 317 -8.71 10.75 -9.78
CA GLY A 317 -9.80 11.15 -8.88
C GLY A 317 -9.48 10.83 -7.42
N HIS A 318 -10.45 10.27 -6.69
CA HIS A 318 -10.26 9.81 -5.30
C HIS A 318 -9.77 8.35 -5.21
N ARG A 319 -9.85 7.56 -6.28
CA ARG A 319 -9.55 6.12 -6.28
C ARG A 319 -8.66 5.79 -7.45
N SER A 320 -7.40 5.44 -7.15
CA SER A 320 -6.49 5.00 -8.19
C SER A 320 -6.66 3.52 -8.52
N LEU A 321 -6.31 3.16 -9.74
CA LEU A 321 -6.16 1.78 -10.17
C LEU A 321 -4.70 1.37 -9.96
N GLU A 322 -4.48 0.29 -9.21
CA GLU A 322 -3.13 -0.26 -9.03
C GLU A 322 -2.47 -0.52 -10.39
N GLY A 323 -1.20 -0.11 -10.52
CA GLY A 323 -0.42 -0.22 -11.77
C GLY A 323 -0.49 0.99 -12.70
N THR A 324 -1.38 1.96 -12.50
CA THR A 324 -1.52 3.12 -13.41
C THR A 324 -0.57 4.28 -13.14
N PHE A 325 0.04 4.33 -11.94
CA PHE A 325 0.91 5.43 -11.50
C PHE A 325 2.16 5.63 -12.38
N LEU A 326 2.83 4.54 -12.75
CA LEU A 326 4.05 4.62 -13.58
C LEU A 326 3.73 5.19 -14.97
N GLY A 327 2.59 4.80 -15.53
CA GLY A 327 2.10 5.37 -16.79
C GLY A 327 1.94 6.89 -16.68
N GLY A 328 1.27 7.36 -15.63
CA GLY A 328 1.12 8.80 -15.37
C GLY A 328 2.46 9.55 -15.32
N CYS A 329 3.48 8.99 -14.66
CA CYS A 329 4.82 9.56 -14.66
C CYS A 329 5.45 9.63 -16.07
N ILE A 330 5.38 8.55 -16.84
CA ILE A 330 5.98 8.48 -18.19
C ILE A 330 5.30 9.46 -19.14
N PHE A 331 3.96 9.47 -19.18
CA PHE A 331 3.22 10.29 -20.13
C PHE A 331 3.31 11.78 -19.80
N SER A 332 3.14 12.17 -18.54
CA SER A 332 3.27 13.58 -18.12
C SER A 332 4.71 14.09 -18.28
N GLY A 333 5.71 13.25 -17.97
CA GLY A 333 7.12 13.60 -18.18
C GLY A 333 7.46 13.78 -19.66
N ARG A 334 6.95 12.90 -20.53
CA ARG A 334 7.08 13.04 -21.99
C ARG A 334 6.41 14.33 -22.50
N ALA A 335 5.19 14.61 -22.05
CA ALA A 335 4.46 15.81 -22.44
C ALA A 335 5.22 17.09 -22.03
N ALA A 336 5.74 17.13 -20.80
CA ALA A 336 6.56 18.24 -20.32
C ALA A 336 7.81 18.43 -21.19
N GLY A 337 8.56 17.36 -21.48
CA GLY A 337 9.76 17.44 -22.31
C GLY A 337 9.48 17.96 -23.73
N MET A 338 8.36 17.54 -24.34
CA MET A 338 7.93 18.06 -25.63
C MET A 338 7.57 19.55 -25.57
N ALA A 339 6.79 19.96 -24.57
CA ALA A 339 6.35 21.33 -24.42
C ALA A 339 7.51 22.29 -24.11
N MET A 340 8.45 21.90 -23.25
CA MET A 340 9.67 22.66 -22.98
C MET A 340 10.50 22.87 -24.25
N ALA A 341 10.62 21.85 -25.10
CA ALA A 341 11.36 21.96 -26.36
C ALA A 341 10.68 22.90 -27.37
N GLU A 342 9.35 22.95 -27.38
CA GLU A 342 8.57 23.86 -28.22
C GLU A 342 8.62 25.31 -27.72
N GLU A 343 8.53 25.53 -26.40
CA GLU A 343 8.68 26.86 -25.79
C GLU A 343 10.08 27.43 -26.03
N PHE A 344 11.12 26.61 -25.91
CA PHE A 344 12.49 27.01 -26.22
C PHE A 344 12.66 27.47 -27.67
N LYS A 345 12.07 26.75 -28.64
CA LYS A 345 12.15 27.10 -30.06
C LYS A 345 11.37 28.38 -30.40
N SER A 346 10.17 28.53 -29.82
CA SER A 346 9.32 29.70 -30.07
C SER A 346 9.83 30.97 -29.39
N GLY A 347 10.56 30.85 -28.27
CA GLY A 347 11.23 31.95 -27.58
C GLY A 347 12.52 32.46 -28.24
N GLY A 348 12.89 31.97 -29.43
CA GLY A 348 14.05 32.47 -30.18
C GLY A 348 15.41 31.95 -29.71
N GLY A 349 15.46 30.80 -29.03
CA GLY A 349 16.70 30.23 -28.47
C GLY A 349 17.82 30.05 -29.51
N ARG A 350 18.86 30.90 -29.41
CA ARG A 350 20.20 30.62 -29.95
C ARG A 350 21.05 30.07 -28.81
N VAL A 351 21.75 28.97 -29.07
CA VAL A 351 22.73 28.35 -28.15
C VAL A 351 23.93 29.26 -27.97
#